data_AF-A0A931KC05-F1
#
_entry.id   AF-A0A931KC05-F1
#
_cell.length_a   1.000
_cell.length_b   1.000
_cell.length_c   1.000
_cell.angle_alpha   90.00
_cell.angle_beta   90.00
_cell.angle_gamma   90.00
#
_symmetry.space_group_name_H-M   'P 1'
#
loop_
_entity.id
_entity.type
_entity.pdbx_description
1 polymer ?
#
loop_
_entity_poly.entity_id
_entity_poly.type
_entity_poly.pdbx_seq_one_letter_code
_entity_poly.pdbx_strand_id
1 'polypeptide(L)'
;MLNPRSKLPIDWESTIPEKLSGELKSAWEARSTEFRKRREDLAQLVREGEMTLKAARQRAAELADELASAVETLIQKEKARTPILSRKLAEARRSKARPSTTEEAQKKTVELLMHNLTELQIANRKEEFEAKTFVKSSANSNPAPSLEKLFAVLEDATESGDAPAIEWCRRNLERLRDFVPDEAVRDRIDIVCDRPGVLNRRLIRKYHEAIAPRLQEQGFVEALLEKAVEVSDANAFAAIFEIARKSPDSVRPESLECVAAVIERAPDPAIRFALRTDREASAEEAACVDHFLESSLAWVERTAMLEDVRQPTEAEARRLERLAAMPPQAIDEPIGLSVLARPAYPGTAENSPADVS
;
A
#
# COMPACT_ATOMS: atom_id res chain seq x y z
N MET A 1 5.16 -38.63 -2.45
CA MET A 1 4.19 -37.89 -1.61
C MET A 1 4.99 -37.16 -0.55
N LEU A 2 5.27 -35.88 -0.78
CA LEU A 2 6.08 -35.04 0.10
C LEU A 2 5.18 -34.43 1.18
N ASN A 3 5.60 -34.56 2.42
CA ASN A 3 4.95 -34.01 3.60
C ASN A 3 5.31 -32.51 3.70
N PRO A 4 4.37 -31.56 3.56
CA PRO A 4 4.68 -30.13 3.62
C PRO A 4 4.61 -29.68 5.09
N ARG A 5 5.50 -30.19 5.95
CA ARG A 5 5.64 -29.65 7.30
C ARG A 5 6.73 -28.59 7.33
N SER A 6 6.27 -27.41 7.75
CA SER A 6 6.99 -26.45 8.58
C SER A 6 8.25 -25.82 8.00
N LYS A 7 8.09 -24.81 7.14
CA LYS A 7 8.92 -23.58 7.15
C LYS A 7 8.12 -22.44 6.51
N LEU A 8 7.13 -21.90 7.22
CA LEU A 8 6.87 -20.47 7.09
C LEU A 8 7.78 -19.78 8.11
N PRO A 9 8.49 -18.70 7.75
CA PRO A 9 9.44 -18.07 8.63
C PRO A 9 8.70 -17.57 9.87
N ILE A 10 9.34 -17.74 11.02
CA ILE A 10 8.88 -17.27 12.32
C ILE A 10 8.82 -15.72 12.38
N ASP A 11 9.31 -15.03 11.35
CA ASP A 11 9.25 -13.57 11.21
C ASP A 11 7.92 -13.10 10.59
N TRP A 12 6.81 -13.30 11.29
CA TRP A 12 5.51 -12.73 10.89
C TRP A 12 5.51 -11.18 10.94
N GLU A 13 6.43 -10.59 11.70
CA GLU A 13 6.69 -9.14 11.71
C GLU A 13 7.13 -8.62 10.34
N SER A 14 7.75 -9.48 9.51
CA SER A 14 8.09 -9.16 8.10
C SER A 14 6.92 -9.24 7.12
N THR A 15 5.75 -9.71 7.58
CA THR A 15 4.55 -9.91 6.75
C THR A 15 3.43 -8.90 7.02
N ILE A 16 3.63 -7.95 7.94
CA ILE A 16 2.68 -6.86 8.14
C ILE A 16 2.79 -5.90 6.94
N PRO A 17 1.74 -5.74 6.12
CA PRO A 17 1.81 -4.83 4.99
C PRO A 17 2.10 -3.40 5.44
N GLU A 18 3.02 -2.74 4.74
CA GLU A 18 3.40 -1.33 5.02
C GLU A 18 2.19 -0.40 4.96
N LYS A 19 1.22 -0.69 4.08
CA LYS A 19 0.01 0.11 3.83
C LYS A 19 -1.07 0.05 4.92
N LEU A 20 -0.93 -0.78 5.96
CA LEU A 20 -1.89 -0.80 7.07
C LEU A 20 -1.73 0.43 7.98
N SER A 21 -2.82 0.89 8.58
CA SER A 21 -2.78 1.98 9.55
C SER A 21 -1.92 1.63 10.76
N GLY A 22 -1.18 2.61 11.30
CA GLY A 22 -0.37 2.41 12.51
C GLY A 22 -1.20 2.00 13.74
N GLU A 23 -2.46 2.42 13.80
CA GLU A 23 -3.41 2.01 14.83
C GLU A 23 -3.75 0.51 14.73
N LEU A 24 -4.00 0.00 13.51
CA LEU A 24 -4.25 -1.43 13.31
C LEU A 24 -3.00 -2.27 13.65
N LYS A 25 -1.82 -1.83 13.20
CA LYS A 25 -0.54 -2.52 13.48
C LYS A 25 -0.29 -2.61 14.98
N SER A 26 -0.31 -1.49 15.69
CA SER A 26 -0.07 -1.45 17.14
C SER A 26 -1.11 -2.24 17.95
N ALA A 27 -2.39 -2.16 17.57
CA ALA A 27 -3.45 -2.92 18.24
C ALA A 27 -3.30 -4.44 18.03
N TRP A 28 -2.87 -4.86 16.84
CA TRP A 28 -2.56 -6.26 16.55
C TRP A 28 -1.31 -6.75 17.30
N GLU A 29 -0.24 -5.95 17.33
CA GLU A 29 0.99 -6.28 18.07
C GLU A 29 0.71 -6.48 19.57
N ALA A 30 -0.07 -5.59 20.18
CA ALA A 30 -0.46 -5.70 21.59
C ALA A 30 -1.25 -7.00 21.87
N ARG A 31 -2.18 -7.37 20.98
CA ARG A 31 -3.01 -8.57 21.17
C ARG A 31 -2.26 -9.88 20.86
N SER A 32 -1.42 -9.86 19.82
CA SER A 32 -0.62 -11.03 19.43
C SER A 32 0.50 -11.35 20.43
N THR A 33 1.07 -10.32 21.07
CA THR A 33 2.03 -10.49 22.19
C THR A 33 1.35 -11.07 23.42
N GLU A 34 0.17 -10.57 23.78
CA GLU A 34 -0.62 -11.12 24.88
C GLU A 34 -1.02 -12.58 24.63
N PHE A 35 -1.48 -12.90 23.41
CA PHE A 35 -1.83 -14.27 23.04
C PHE A 35 -0.65 -15.23 23.09
N ARG A 36 0.54 -14.81 22.62
CA ARG A 36 1.77 -15.59 22.75
C ARG A 36 2.10 -15.89 24.21
N LYS A 37 2.03 -14.88 25.08
CA LYS A 37 2.28 -15.05 26.51
C LYS A 37 1.32 -16.07 27.14
N ARG A 38 0.01 -15.92 26.89
CA ARG A 38 -1.01 -16.86 27.41
C ARG A 38 -0.80 -18.29 26.87
N ARG A 39 -0.38 -18.42 25.60
CA ARG A 39 -0.04 -19.72 25.01
C ARG A 39 1.20 -20.34 25.67
N GLU A 40 2.23 -19.54 25.96
CA GLU A 40 3.43 -19.99 26.69
C GLU A 40 3.08 -20.44 28.11
N ASP A 41 2.22 -19.70 28.82
CA ASP A 41 1.71 -20.08 30.14
C ASP A 41 0.99 -21.44 30.07
N LEU A 42 0.11 -21.66 29.08
CA LEU A 42 -0.55 -22.95 28.87
C LEU A 42 0.44 -24.08 28.56
N ALA A 43 1.48 -23.80 27.77
CA ALA A 43 2.53 -24.78 27.48
C ALA A 43 3.35 -25.14 28.73
N GLN A 44 3.60 -24.17 29.61
CA GLN A 44 4.29 -24.37 30.87
C GLN A 44 3.48 -25.25 31.82
N LEU A 45 2.19 -24.96 31.99
CA LEU A 45 1.27 -25.79 32.80
C LEU A 45 1.20 -27.25 32.33
N VAL A 46 1.31 -27.50 31.03
CA VAL A 46 1.39 -28.87 30.48
C VAL A 46 2.73 -29.53 30.83
N ARG A 47 3.85 -28.80 30.73
CA ARG A 47 5.19 -29.33 31.04
C ARG A 47 5.37 -29.63 32.52
N GLU A 48 4.75 -28.84 33.38
CA GLU A 48 4.74 -29.03 34.84
C GLU A 48 3.79 -30.14 35.29
N GLY A 49 2.94 -30.62 34.39
CA GLY A 49 1.98 -31.70 34.67
C GLY A 49 0.70 -31.23 35.37
N GLU A 50 0.54 -29.91 35.58
CA GLU A 50 -0.64 -29.30 36.21
C GLU A 50 -1.87 -29.36 35.29
N MET A 51 -1.67 -29.45 33.97
CA MET A 51 -2.74 -29.50 32.98
C MET A 51 -2.49 -30.59 31.92
N THR A 52 -3.56 -31.25 31.47
CA THR A 52 -3.46 -32.21 30.35
C THR A 52 -3.34 -31.49 29.01
N LEU A 53 -2.63 -32.11 28.05
CA LEU A 53 -2.48 -31.55 26.70
C LEU A 53 -3.82 -31.33 26.00
N LYS A 54 -4.83 -32.17 26.28
CA LYS A 54 -6.19 -32.03 25.73
C LYS A 54 -6.88 -30.77 26.27
N ALA A 55 -6.82 -30.52 27.58
CA ALA A 55 -7.40 -29.32 28.19
C ALA A 55 -6.67 -28.05 27.73
N ALA A 56 -5.33 -28.11 27.60
CA ALA A 56 -4.52 -27.01 27.09
C ALA A 56 -4.89 -26.62 25.66
N ARG A 57 -5.09 -27.61 24.77
CA ARG A 57 -5.54 -27.37 23.39
C ARG A 57 -6.94 -26.76 23.32
N GLN A 58 -7.85 -27.18 24.19
CA GLN A 58 -9.19 -26.59 24.24
C GLN A 58 -9.12 -25.13 24.70
N ARG A 59 -8.36 -24.83 25.76
CA ARG A 59 -8.14 -23.46 26.23
C ARG A 59 -7.42 -22.59 25.19
N ALA A 60 -6.45 -23.15 24.47
CA ALA A 60 -5.76 -22.46 23.39
C ALA A 60 -6.68 -22.16 22.20
N ALA A 61 -7.61 -23.07 21.88
CA ALA A 61 -8.66 -22.83 20.88
C ALA A 61 -9.61 -21.71 21.31
N GLU A 62 -10.05 -21.69 22.57
CA GLU A 62 -10.89 -20.61 23.12
C GLU A 62 -10.18 -19.24 23.02
N LEU A 63 -8.90 -19.17 23.40
CA LEU A 63 -8.09 -17.95 23.25
C LEU A 63 -7.89 -17.55 21.79
N ALA A 64 -7.80 -18.51 20.88
CA ALA A 64 -7.73 -18.24 19.45
C ALA A 64 -9.04 -17.67 18.92
N ASP A 65 -10.19 -18.18 19.32
CA ASP A 65 -11.50 -17.65 18.95
C ASP A 65 -11.70 -16.21 19.49
N GLU A 66 -11.26 -15.94 20.73
CA GLU A 66 -11.22 -14.59 21.30
C GLU A 66 -10.35 -13.64 20.47
N LEU A 67 -9.16 -14.09 20.06
CA LEU A 67 -8.26 -13.28 19.25
C LEU A 67 -8.80 -13.09 17.81
N ALA A 68 -9.39 -14.12 17.21
CA ALA A 68 -9.99 -14.07 15.88
C ALA A 68 -11.12 -13.04 15.84
N SER A 69 -12.07 -13.11 16.78
CA SER A 69 -13.18 -12.15 16.88
C SER A 69 -12.69 -10.71 17.15
N ALA A 70 -11.62 -10.56 17.93
CA ALA A 70 -10.95 -9.29 18.13
C ALA A 70 -10.35 -8.71 16.85
N VAL A 71 -9.64 -9.53 16.06
CA VAL A 71 -9.06 -9.13 14.77
C VAL A 71 -10.15 -8.73 13.81
N GLU A 72 -11.21 -9.52 13.66
CA GLU A 72 -12.36 -9.18 12.82
C GLU A 72 -12.96 -7.83 13.20
N THR A 73 -13.10 -7.55 14.49
CA THR A 73 -13.60 -6.26 14.99
C THR A 73 -12.66 -5.10 14.64
N LEU A 74 -11.34 -5.29 14.77
CA LEU A 74 -10.35 -4.27 14.38
C LEU A 74 -10.42 -4.01 12.87
N ILE A 75 -10.55 -5.05 12.06
CA ILE A 75 -10.65 -4.95 10.61
C ILE A 75 -11.95 -4.27 10.17
N GLN A 76 -13.06 -4.56 10.82
CA GLN A 76 -14.33 -3.86 10.56
C GLN A 76 -14.22 -2.36 10.85
N LYS A 77 -13.53 -1.97 11.94
CA LYS A 77 -13.27 -0.56 12.25
C LYS A 77 -12.38 0.10 11.20
N GLU A 78 -11.33 -0.59 10.75
CA GLU A 78 -10.44 -0.08 9.71
C GLU A 78 -11.18 0.10 8.38
N LYS A 79 -11.98 -0.88 7.95
CA LYS A 79 -12.81 -0.77 6.73
C LYS A 79 -13.86 0.35 6.81
N ALA A 80 -14.35 0.67 8.00
CA ALA A 80 -15.29 1.77 8.21
C ALA A 80 -14.60 3.15 8.19
N ARG A 81 -13.28 3.22 8.37
CA ARG A 81 -12.51 4.46 8.34
C ARG A 81 -12.42 4.96 6.91
N THR A 82 -12.98 6.14 6.65
CA THR A 82 -12.80 6.82 5.35
C THR A 82 -11.71 7.89 5.48
N PRO A 83 -10.67 7.88 4.64
CA PRO A 83 -9.65 8.92 4.66
C PRO A 83 -10.24 10.32 4.45
N ILE A 84 -9.64 11.33 5.08
CA ILE A 84 -10.11 12.74 5.02
C ILE A 84 -10.18 13.24 3.57
N LEU A 85 -9.15 12.94 2.77
CA LEU A 85 -9.09 13.31 1.36
C LEU A 85 -10.24 12.68 0.56
N SER A 86 -10.54 11.40 0.77
CA SER A 86 -11.65 10.70 0.10
C SER A 86 -13.00 11.30 0.46
N ARG A 87 -13.20 11.64 1.75
CA ARG A 87 -14.41 12.33 2.22
C ARG A 87 -14.56 13.70 1.56
N LYS A 88 -13.50 14.52 1.54
CA LYS A 88 -13.50 15.85 0.94
C LYS A 88 -13.70 15.81 -0.58
N LEU A 89 -13.11 14.82 -1.24
CA LEU A 89 -13.33 14.58 -2.66
C LEU A 89 -14.79 14.19 -2.97
N ALA A 90 -15.41 13.37 -2.13
CA ALA A 90 -16.83 13.04 -2.26
C ALA A 90 -17.76 14.24 -1.98
N GLU A 91 -17.38 15.13 -1.06
CA GLU A 91 -18.06 16.41 -0.81
C GLU A 91 -17.95 17.33 -2.04
N ALA A 92 -16.74 17.54 -2.57
CA ALA A 92 -16.47 18.34 -3.77
C ALA A 92 -17.19 17.82 -5.03
N ARG A 93 -17.27 16.48 -5.19
CA ARG A 93 -18.06 15.89 -6.27
C ARG A 93 -19.55 16.20 -6.11
N ARG A 94 -20.08 16.12 -4.89
CA ARG A 94 -21.51 16.37 -4.62
C ARG A 94 -21.88 17.83 -4.82
N SER A 95 -21.02 18.76 -4.43
CA SER A 95 -21.25 20.20 -4.67
C SER A 95 -21.30 20.51 -6.17
N LYS A 96 -20.41 19.91 -6.96
CA LYS A 96 -20.37 20.05 -8.43
C LYS A 96 -21.42 19.22 -9.20
N ALA A 97 -21.98 18.19 -8.58
CA ALA A 97 -23.02 17.35 -9.19
C ALA A 97 -24.45 17.86 -8.92
N ARG A 98 -24.62 18.95 -8.15
CA ARG A 98 -25.90 19.67 -8.09
C ARG A 98 -26.33 20.05 -9.50
N PRO A 99 -27.65 20.03 -9.80
CA PRO A 99 -28.14 20.09 -11.16
C PRO A 99 -27.51 21.28 -11.88
N SER A 100 -26.76 20.96 -12.94
CA SER A 100 -26.19 21.95 -13.83
C SER A 100 -27.30 22.92 -14.20
N THR A 101 -27.09 24.20 -13.90
CA THR A 101 -28.00 25.24 -14.40
C THR A 101 -28.12 25.06 -15.92
N THR A 102 -29.23 25.53 -16.50
CA THR A 102 -29.40 25.51 -17.96
C THR A 102 -28.19 26.09 -18.70
N GLU A 103 -27.49 27.04 -18.09
CA GLU A 103 -26.26 27.66 -18.56
C GLU A 103 -25.06 26.69 -18.64
N GLU A 104 -24.84 25.84 -17.64
CA GLU A 104 -23.75 24.85 -17.66
C GLU A 104 -23.99 23.76 -18.71
N ALA A 105 -25.26 23.34 -18.88
CA ALA A 105 -25.63 22.40 -19.93
C ALA A 105 -25.47 23.03 -21.33
N GLN A 106 -25.83 24.31 -21.49
CA GLN A 106 -25.60 25.07 -22.72
C GLN A 106 -24.11 25.21 -23.01
N LYS A 107 -23.28 25.53 -22.00
CA LYS A 107 -21.82 25.63 -22.15
C LYS A 107 -21.22 24.31 -22.64
N LYS A 108 -21.57 23.18 -22.03
CA LYS A 108 -21.12 21.84 -22.49
C LYS A 108 -21.57 21.53 -23.91
N THR A 109 -22.79 21.91 -24.26
CA THR A 109 -23.31 21.73 -25.62
C THR A 109 -22.51 22.56 -26.63
N VAL A 110 -22.20 23.82 -26.31
CA VAL A 110 -21.35 24.69 -27.14
C VAL A 110 -19.95 24.11 -27.26
N GLU A 111 -19.35 23.65 -26.16
CA GLU A 111 -18.03 22.99 -26.18
C GLU A 111 -18.00 21.77 -27.12
N LEU A 112 -19.04 20.92 -27.08
CA LEU A 112 -19.17 19.77 -27.99
C LEU A 112 -19.36 20.19 -29.45
N LEU A 113 -20.18 21.22 -29.72
CA LEU A 113 -20.38 21.74 -31.07
C LEU A 113 -19.08 22.34 -31.63
N MET A 114 -18.36 23.11 -30.82
CA MET A 114 -17.05 23.67 -31.19
C MET A 114 -16.03 22.57 -31.47
N HIS A 115 -16.01 21.51 -30.66
CA HIS A 115 -15.15 20.36 -30.91
C HIS A 115 -15.48 19.70 -32.27
N ASN A 116 -16.75 19.39 -32.53
CA ASN A 116 -17.18 18.79 -33.80
C ASN A 116 -16.87 19.68 -35.00
N LEU A 117 -17.07 21.00 -34.88
CA LEU A 117 -16.72 21.96 -35.92
C LEU A 117 -15.21 21.94 -36.20
N THR A 118 -14.40 21.88 -35.15
CA THR A 118 -12.94 21.80 -35.26
C THR A 118 -12.53 20.54 -36.02
N GLU A 119 -13.13 19.38 -35.72
CA GLU A 119 -12.86 18.13 -36.46
C GLU A 119 -13.21 18.23 -37.95
N LEU A 120 -14.37 18.80 -38.28
CA LEU A 120 -14.80 18.98 -39.66
C LEU A 120 -13.87 19.94 -40.41
N GLN A 121 -13.46 21.03 -39.77
CA GLN A 121 -12.51 21.98 -40.36
C GLN A 121 -11.13 21.35 -40.55
N ILE A 122 -10.68 20.51 -39.61
CA ILE A 122 -9.44 19.75 -39.76
C ILE A 122 -9.51 18.81 -40.96
N ALA A 123 -10.61 18.06 -41.10
CA ALA A 123 -10.80 17.14 -42.22
C ALA A 123 -10.78 17.88 -43.57
N ASN A 124 -11.44 19.03 -43.66
CA ASN A 124 -11.55 19.82 -44.88
C ASN A 124 -10.28 20.60 -45.24
N ARG A 125 -9.49 21.03 -44.26
CA ARG A 125 -8.27 21.85 -44.45
C ARG A 125 -6.97 21.05 -44.35
N LYS A 126 -7.06 19.73 -44.32
CA LYS A 126 -5.90 18.85 -44.13
C LYS A 126 -4.76 19.13 -45.12
N GLU A 127 -5.08 19.31 -46.41
CA GLU A 127 -4.09 19.59 -47.46
C GLU A 127 -3.34 20.92 -47.23
N GLU A 128 -4.05 21.94 -46.72
CA GLU A 128 -3.46 23.24 -46.36
C GLU A 128 -2.41 23.08 -45.26
N PHE A 129 -2.75 22.32 -44.22
CA PHE A 129 -1.85 22.08 -43.09
C PHE A 129 -0.64 21.25 -43.48
N GLU A 130 -0.84 20.19 -44.28
CA GLU A 130 0.25 19.37 -44.81
C GLU A 130 1.20 20.19 -45.70
N ALA A 131 0.68 21.06 -46.57
CA ALA A 131 1.50 21.92 -47.42
C ALA A 131 2.42 22.86 -46.63
N LYS A 132 1.94 23.38 -45.49
CA LYS A 132 2.72 24.29 -44.63
C LYS A 132 3.75 23.58 -43.78
N THR A 133 3.47 22.36 -43.33
CA THR A 133 4.26 21.68 -42.28
C THR A 133 5.12 20.53 -42.77
N PHE A 134 4.78 19.91 -43.91
CA PHE A 134 5.53 18.78 -44.45
C PHE A 134 6.69 19.26 -45.31
N VAL A 135 7.78 18.48 -45.30
CA VAL A 135 9.01 18.75 -46.05
C VAL A 135 9.48 17.47 -46.72
N LYS A 136 10.02 17.60 -47.94
CA LYS A 136 10.74 16.52 -48.62
C LYS A 136 12.22 16.58 -48.24
N SER A 137 12.76 15.46 -47.75
CA SER A 137 14.19 15.33 -47.44
C SER A 137 15.05 15.21 -48.70
N SER A 138 14.48 14.65 -49.78
CA SER A 138 15.09 14.53 -51.11
C SER A 138 14.04 14.54 -52.23
N ALA A 139 14.47 14.71 -53.48
CA ALA A 139 13.59 14.81 -54.66
C ALA A 139 12.60 13.63 -54.80
N ASN A 140 13.00 12.42 -54.38
CA ASN A 140 12.21 11.20 -54.45
C ASN A 140 11.63 10.74 -53.10
N SER A 141 11.82 11.53 -52.03
CA SER A 141 11.29 11.19 -50.71
C SER A 141 9.80 11.54 -50.58
N ASN A 142 9.07 10.74 -49.80
CA ASN A 142 7.73 11.11 -49.37
C ASN A 142 7.82 12.29 -48.40
N PRO A 143 6.96 13.32 -48.56
CA PRO A 143 6.94 14.45 -47.64
C PRO A 143 6.56 13.97 -46.24
N ALA A 144 7.29 14.45 -45.24
CA ALA A 144 7.06 14.13 -43.84
C ALA A 144 6.94 15.41 -43.01
N PRO A 145 6.17 15.40 -41.90
CA PRO A 145 6.05 16.56 -41.04
C PRO A 145 7.41 16.94 -40.42
N SER A 146 7.76 18.22 -40.48
CA SER A 146 8.93 18.77 -39.78
C SER A 146 8.53 19.33 -38.41
N LEU A 147 9.27 18.98 -37.36
CA LEU A 147 9.03 19.50 -36.00
C LEU A 147 9.12 21.03 -35.94
N GLU A 148 10.14 21.61 -36.58
CA GLU A 148 10.35 23.07 -36.61
C GLU A 148 9.17 23.78 -37.28
N LYS A 149 8.71 23.26 -38.43
CA LYS A 149 7.57 23.83 -39.13
C LYS A 149 6.26 23.62 -38.36
N LEU A 150 6.09 22.48 -37.70
CA LEU A 150 4.93 22.24 -36.85
C LEU A 150 4.88 23.24 -35.69
N PHE A 151 6.01 23.54 -35.05
CA PHE A 151 6.07 24.56 -34.00
C PHE A 151 5.78 25.96 -34.54
N ALA A 152 6.37 26.34 -35.67
CA ALA A 152 6.14 27.66 -36.27
C ALA A 152 4.66 27.85 -36.67
N VAL A 153 4.07 26.88 -37.37
CA VAL A 153 2.64 26.96 -37.74
C VAL A 153 1.73 26.96 -36.52
N LEU A 154 2.12 26.27 -35.45
CA LEU A 154 1.35 26.25 -34.20
C LEU A 154 1.42 27.59 -33.46
N GLU A 155 2.57 28.25 -33.47
CA GLU A 155 2.75 29.60 -32.94
C GLU A 155 1.87 30.60 -33.70
N ASP A 156 1.99 30.63 -35.04
CA ASP A 156 1.15 31.47 -35.91
C ASP A 156 -0.36 31.20 -35.71
N ALA A 157 -0.74 29.93 -35.60
CA ALA A 157 -2.13 29.53 -35.38
C ALA A 157 -2.64 29.94 -34.00
N THR A 158 -1.77 29.93 -32.98
CA THR A 158 -2.11 30.38 -31.62
C THR A 158 -2.34 31.88 -31.58
N GLU A 159 -1.50 32.67 -32.25
CA GLU A 159 -1.65 34.12 -32.36
C GLU A 159 -2.91 34.54 -33.13
N SER A 160 -3.24 33.79 -34.19
CA SER A 160 -4.42 34.06 -35.03
C SER A 160 -5.72 33.45 -34.51
N GLY A 161 -5.67 32.60 -33.48
CA GLY A 161 -6.83 31.91 -32.92
C GLY A 161 -7.41 30.81 -33.82
N ASP A 162 -6.62 30.23 -34.73
CA ASP A 162 -7.05 29.15 -35.64
C ASP A 162 -7.07 27.79 -34.91
N ALA A 163 -8.14 27.54 -34.14
CA ALA A 163 -8.31 26.32 -33.35
C ALA A 163 -8.12 24.99 -34.14
N PRO A 164 -8.63 24.84 -35.39
CA PRO A 164 -8.32 23.69 -36.23
C PRO A 164 -6.83 23.48 -36.51
N ALA A 165 -6.11 24.54 -36.88
CA ALA A 165 -4.68 24.45 -37.17
C ALA A 165 -3.88 24.11 -35.90
N ILE A 166 -4.24 24.71 -34.76
CA ILE A 166 -3.65 24.41 -33.44
C ILE A 166 -3.80 22.92 -33.12
N GLU A 167 -5.03 22.38 -33.16
CA GLU A 167 -5.31 21.00 -32.78
C GLU A 167 -4.69 20.01 -33.78
N TRP A 168 -4.67 20.32 -35.07
CA TRP A 168 -3.98 19.50 -36.06
C TRP A 168 -2.46 19.44 -35.83
N CYS A 169 -1.82 20.58 -35.52
CA CYS A 169 -0.38 20.62 -35.22
C CYS A 169 -0.07 19.83 -33.95
N ARG A 170 -0.86 20.01 -32.87
CA ARG A 170 -0.73 19.25 -31.62
C ARG A 170 -0.78 17.74 -31.84
N ARG A 171 -1.74 17.24 -32.64
CA ARG A 171 -1.84 15.80 -32.96
C ARG A 171 -0.61 15.27 -33.69
N ASN A 172 -0.06 16.03 -34.62
CA ASN A 172 1.15 15.63 -35.33
C ASN A 172 2.38 15.66 -34.41
N LEU A 173 2.51 16.69 -33.56
CA LEU A 173 3.57 16.76 -32.55
C LEU A 173 3.48 15.59 -31.55
N GLU A 174 2.28 15.23 -31.08
CA GLU A 174 2.06 14.08 -30.20
C GLU A 174 2.48 12.77 -30.83
N ARG A 175 2.19 12.58 -32.13
CA ARG A 175 2.61 11.38 -32.89
C ARG A 175 4.12 11.31 -33.08
N LEU A 176 4.77 12.45 -33.26
CA LEU A 176 6.22 12.52 -33.49
C LEU A 176 7.02 12.42 -32.19
N ARG A 177 6.44 12.80 -31.06
CA ARG A 177 7.12 12.91 -29.77
C ARG A 177 7.98 11.71 -29.40
N ASP A 178 7.44 10.49 -29.57
CA ASP A 178 8.13 9.27 -29.13
C ASP A 178 9.34 8.92 -30.03
N PHE A 179 9.45 9.55 -31.20
CA PHE A 179 10.59 9.46 -32.11
C PHE A 179 11.63 10.59 -31.90
N VAL A 180 11.34 11.57 -31.03
CA VAL A 180 12.26 12.67 -30.74
C VAL A 180 13.29 12.23 -29.70
N PRO A 181 14.60 12.24 -30.02
CA PRO A 181 15.63 11.82 -29.08
C PRO A 181 15.89 12.87 -27.99
N ASP A 182 15.74 14.15 -28.33
CA ASP A 182 15.98 15.27 -27.41
C ASP A 182 14.85 15.41 -26.39
N GLU A 183 15.21 15.38 -25.10
CA GLU A 183 14.29 15.56 -23.99
C GLU A 183 13.71 16.98 -23.93
N ALA A 184 14.51 18.01 -24.18
CA ALA A 184 14.04 19.40 -24.16
C ALA A 184 12.94 19.64 -25.21
N VAL A 185 13.07 19.00 -26.38
CA VAL A 185 12.06 19.06 -27.44
C VAL A 185 10.82 18.26 -27.06
N ARG A 186 10.96 17.07 -26.46
CA ARG A 186 9.81 16.30 -25.93
C ARG A 186 9.06 17.09 -24.86
N ASP A 187 9.77 17.85 -24.05
CA ASP A 187 9.19 18.70 -23.01
C ASP A 187 8.41 19.86 -23.59
N ARG A 188 8.97 20.52 -24.60
CA ARG A 188 8.27 21.55 -25.36
C ARG A 188 6.99 20.99 -26.01
N ILE A 189 7.04 19.79 -26.59
CA ILE A 189 5.86 19.12 -27.14
C ILE A 189 4.81 18.90 -26.04
N ASP A 190 5.20 18.36 -24.88
CA ASP A 190 4.27 18.06 -23.79
C ASP A 190 3.54 19.32 -23.28
N ILE A 191 4.24 20.45 -23.17
CA ILE A 191 3.68 21.74 -22.74
C ILE A 191 2.71 22.28 -23.79
N VAL A 192 3.13 22.31 -25.06
CA VAL A 192 2.33 22.91 -26.13
C VAL A 192 1.10 22.06 -26.47
N CYS A 193 1.17 20.74 -26.27
CA CYS A 193 0.05 19.81 -26.44
C CYS A 193 -0.85 19.70 -25.21
N ASP A 194 -0.60 20.46 -24.14
CA ASP A 194 -1.52 20.54 -23.01
C ASP A 194 -2.85 21.17 -23.47
N ARG A 195 -3.96 20.55 -23.06
CA ARG A 195 -5.30 20.94 -23.53
C ARG A 195 -6.17 21.36 -22.34
N PRO A 196 -6.90 22.48 -22.45
CA PRO A 196 -7.87 22.85 -21.42
C PRO A 196 -8.94 21.76 -21.32
N GLY A 197 -9.22 21.30 -20.10
CA GLY A 197 -10.24 20.26 -19.87
C GLY A 197 -9.76 18.81 -20.02
N VAL A 198 -8.51 18.58 -20.45
CA VAL A 198 -7.93 17.23 -20.59
C VAL A 198 -6.62 17.15 -19.81
N LEU A 199 -6.44 16.09 -19.03
CA LEU A 199 -5.20 15.89 -18.29
C LEU A 199 -4.12 15.27 -19.18
N ASN A 200 -2.94 15.87 -19.15
CA ASN A 200 -1.74 15.33 -19.77
C ASN A 200 -0.96 14.48 -18.75
N ARG A 201 -1.05 13.15 -18.86
CA ARG A 201 -0.36 12.21 -17.97
C ARG A 201 1.16 12.40 -17.93
N ARG A 202 1.76 12.87 -19.04
CA ARG A 202 3.21 13.10 -19.11
C ARG A 202 3.61 14.32 -18.28
N LEU A 203 2.80 15.38 -18.30
CA LEU A 203 2.99 16.54 -17.42
C LEU A 203 2.73 16.19 -15.96
N ILE A 204 1.70 15.40 -15.66
CA ILE A 204 1.44 14.89 -14.30
C ILE A 204 2.68 14.14 -13.76
N ARG A 205 3.29 13.28 -14.58
CA ARG A 205 4.51 12.56 -14.20
C ARG A 205 5.69 13.51 -13.95
N LYS A 206 5.89 14.53 -14.78
CA LYS A 206 6.93 15.55 -14.56
C LYS A 206 6.70 16.33 -13.28
N TYR A 207 5.45 16.73 -13.02
CA TYR A 207 5.10 17.33 -11.75
C TYR A 207 5.41 16.40 -10.59
N HIS A 208 5.08 15.10 -10.71
CA HIS A 208 5.42 14.13 -9.68
C HIS A 208 6.94 14.06 -9.42
N GLU A 209 7.75 13.98 -10.47
CA GLU A 209 9.22 13.95 -10.38
C GLU A 209 9.80 15.25 -9.77
N ALA A 210 9.21 16.42 -10.08
CA ALA A 210 9.63 17.70 -9.54
C ALA A 210 9.17 17.94 -8.09
N ILE A 211 8.00 17.43 -7.72
CA ILE A 211 7.38 17.63 -6.41
C ILE A 211 7.96 16.66 -5.38
N ALA A 212 8.12 15.38 -5.74
CA ALA A 212 8.54 14.31 -4.83
C ALA A 212 9.76 14.65 -3.93
N PRO A 213 10.88 15.22 -4.44
CA PRO A 213 12.03 15.53 -3.61
C PRO A 213 11.79 16.68 -2.62
N ARG A 214 10.73 17.47 -2.81
CA ARG A 214 10.47 18.72 -2.09
C ARG A 214 9.23 18.66 -1.18
N LEU A 215 8.58 17.50 -1.09
CA LEU A 215 7.37 17.28 -0.29
C LEU A 215 7.53 17.58 1.20
N GLN A 216 8.77 17.49 1.69
CA GLN A 216 9.12 17.77 3.09
C GLN A 216 9.58 19.22 3.31
N GLU A 217 9.65 20.05 2.27
CA GLU A 217 9.94 21.49 2.42
C GLU A 217 8.71 22.21 2.98
N GLN A 218 8.91 23.05 3.99
CA GLN A 218 7.82 23.79 4.61
C GLN A 218 7.23 24.81 3.63
N GLY A 219 5.91 24.81 3.45
CA GLY A 219 5.21 25.79 2.61
C GLY A 219 5.27 25.51 1.11
N PHE A 220 6.00 24.48 0.65
CA PHE A 220 6.17 24.21 -0.78
C PHE A 220 4.88 23.73 -1.43
N VAL A 221 4.22 22.73 -0.82
CA VAL A 221 2.98 22.16 -1.36
C VAL A 221 1.86 23.20 -1.33
N GLU A 222 1.81 24.01 -0.28
CA GLU A 222 0.83 25.08 -0.10
C GLU A 222 0.99 26.16 -1.17
N ALA A 223 2.22 26.65 -1.39
CA ALA A 223 2.51 27.63 -2.43
C ALA A 223 2.24 27.07 -3.84
N LEU A 224 2.55 25.79 -4.08
CA LEU A 224 2.29 25.14 -5.35
C LEU A 224 0.79 24.96 -5.60
N LEU A 225 0.02 24.57 -4.59
CA LEU A 225 -1.44 24.48 -4.66
C LEU A 225 -2.06 25.85 -4.93
N GLU A 226 -1.63 26.89 -4.20
CA GLU A 226 -2.10 28.26 -4.43
C GLU A 226 -1.86 28.70 -5.86
N LYS A 227 -0.65 28.44 -6.39
CA LYS A 227 -0.34 28.76 -7.78
C LYS A 227 -1.18 27.96 -8.76
N ALA A 228 -1.34 26.65 -8.53
CA ALA A 228 -2.14 25.78 -9.38
C ALA A 228 -3.62 26.22 -9.41
N VAL A 229 -4.17 26.72 -8.30
CA VAL A 229 -5.51 27.34 -8.31
C VAL A 229 -5.53 28.59 -9.17
N GLU A 230 -4.57 29.50 -8.94
CA GLU A 230 -4.50 30.79 -9.60
C GLU A 230 -4.48 30.63 -11.13
N VAL A 231 -3.68 29.70 -11.64
CA VAL A 231 -3.57 29.43 -13.07
C VAL A 231 -4.52 28.33 -13.58
N SER A 232 -5.37 27.78 -12.72
CA SER A 232 -6.26 26.66 -13.02
C SER A 232 -5.56 25.43 -13.64
N ASP A 233 -4.35 25.11 -13.18
CA ASP A 233 -3.53 24.01 -13.68
C ASP A 233 -4.04 22.66 -13.14
N ALA A 234 -4.83 21.97 -13.97
CA ALA A 234 -5.40 20.67 -13.64
C ALA A 234 -4.33 19.56 -13.50
N ASN A 235 -3.21 19.66 -14.21
CA ASN A 235 -2.14 18.65 -14.20
C ASN A 235 -1.34 18.71 -12.89
N ALA A 236 -0.99 19.91 -12.45
CA ALA A 236 -0.32 20.12 -11.16
C ALA A 236 -1.20 19.63 -10.00
N PHE A 237 -2.50 19.96 -10.02
CA PHE A 237 -3.46 19.47 -9.03
C PHE A 237 -3.57 17.94 -8.99
N ALA A 238 -3.67 17.32 -10.17
CA ALA A 238 -3.76 15.87 -10.28
C ALA A 238 -2.52 15.19 -9.69
N ALA A 239 -1.32 15.71 -9.96
CA ALA A 239 -0.06 15.19 -9.43
C ALA A 239 0.01 15.32 -7.90
N ILE A 240 -0.30 16.50 -7.34
CA ILE A 240 -0.28 16.72 -5.89
C ILE A 240 -1.29 15.79 -5.19
N PHE A 241 -2.50 15.67 -5.73
CA PHE A 241 -3.50 14.77 -5.17
C PHE A 241 -3.07 13.31 -5.23
N GLU A 242 -2.49 12.86 -6.35
CA GLU A 242 -2.01 11.49 -6.49
C GLU A 242 -0.94 11.15 -5.45
N ILE A 243 0.04 12.05 -5.25
CA ILE A 243 1.06 11.91 -4.22
C ILE A 243 0.43 11.86 -2.82
N ALA A 244 -0.42 12.83 -2.50
CA ALA A 244 -1.08 12.94 -1.21
C ALA A 244 -1.92 11.71 -0.89
N ARG A 245 -2.52 11.08 -1.91
CA ARG A 245 -3.36 9.88 -1.73
C ARG A 245 -2.56 8.58 -1.68
N LYS A 246 -1.51 8.42 -2.50
CA LYS A 246 -0.74 7.17 -2.60
C LYS A 246 0.40 7.08 -1.60
N SER A 247 0.97 8.21 -1.22
CA SER A 247 2.14 8.30 -0.33
C SER A 247 1.91 9.33 0.78
N PRO A 248 0.85 9.19 1.61
CA PRO A 248 0.51 10.17 2.64
C PRO A 248 1.65 10.39 3.65
N ASP A 249 2.42 9.35 3.97
CA ASP A 249 3.55 9.43 4.91
C ASP A 249 4.73 10.26 4.36
N SER A 250 4.80 10.43 3.04
CA SER A 250 5.82 11.25 2.38
C SER A 250 5.46 12.74 2.37
N VAL A 251 4.24 13.09 2.79
CA VAL A 251 3.70 14.45 2.79
C VAL A 251 3.50 14.91 4.23
N ARG A 252 3.80 16.17 4.51
CA ARG A 252 3.54 16.74 5.85
C ARG A 252 2.02 16.73 6.14
N PRO A 253 1.59 16.43 7.38
CA PRO A 253 0.17 16.42 7.73
C PRO A 253 -0.56 17.74 7.43
N GLU A 254 0.09 18.87 7.72
CA GLU A 254 -0.41 20.23 7.43
C GLU A 254 -0.69 20.43 5.92
N SER A 255 0.19 19.88 5.07
CA SER A 255 0.03 19.94 3.62
C SER A 255 -1.13 19.07 3.13
N LEU A 256 -1.37 17.91 3.76
CA LEU A 256 -2.54 17.07 3.45
C LEU A 256 -3.86 17.79 3.79
N GLU A 257 -3.90 18.53 4.90
CA GLU A 257 -5.04 19.38 5.25
C GLU A 257 -5.24 20.51 4.22
N CYS A 258 -4.15 21.12 3.75
CA CYS A 258 -4.21 22.14 2.70
C CYS A 258 -4.73 21.58 1.37
N VAL A 259 -4.26 20.39 0.95
CA VAL A 259 -4.81 19.69 -0.22
C VAL A 259 -6.31 19.49 -0.02
N ALA A 260 -6.72 18.93 1.13
CA ALA A 260 -8.11 18.64 1.45
C ALA A 260 -9.01 19.89 1.42
N ALA A 261 -8.49 21.04 1.87
CA ALA A 261 -9.20 22.32 1.87
C ALA A 261 -9.40 22.91 0.47
N VAL A 262 -8.48 22.64 -0.47
CA VAL A 262 -8.49 23.25 -1.81
C VAL A 262 -9.14 22.36 -2.87
N ILE A 263 -9.42 21.06 -2.59
CA ILE A 263 -10.05 20.12 -3.54
C ILE A 263 -11.31 20.69 -4.22
N GLU A 264 -12.15 21.45 -3.52
CA GLU A 264 -13.38 22.03 -4.10
C GLU A 264 -13.10 23.04 -5.22
N ARG A 265 -11.94 23.71 -5.16
CA ARG A 265 -11.48 24.69 -6.17
C ARG A 265 -10.77 24.05 -7.35
N ALA A 266 -10.51 22.74 -7.30
CA ALA A 266 -9.78 22.05 -8.35
C ALA A 266 -10.58 22.00 -9.67
N PRO A 267 -9.91 22.08 -10.83
CA PRO A 267 -10.55 21.88 -12.14
C PRO A 267 -11.26 20.51 -12.24
N ASP A 268 -12.37 20.45 -12.99
CA ASP A 268 -13.16 19.22 -13.15
C ASP A 268 -12.38 18.00 -13.66
N PRO A 269 -11.41 18.13 -14.61
CA PRO A 269 -10.58 17.00 -15.01
C PRO A 269 -9.75 16.45 -13.85
N ALA A 270 -9.19 17.33 -13.01
CA ALA A 270 -8.41 16.94 -11.83
C ALA A 270 -9.29 16.21 -10.80
N ILE A 271 -10.52 16.66 -10.57
CA ILE A 271 -11.46 15.97 -9.67
C ILE A 271 -11.84 14.59 -10.22
N ARG A 272 -12.12 14.47 -11.53
CA ARG A 272 -12.42 13.17 -12.16
C ARG A 272 -11.24 12.20 -12.05
N PHE A 273 -10.02 12.70 -12.18
CA PHE A 273 -8.80 11.91 -11.98
C PHE A 273 -8.63 11.51 -10.53
N ALA A 274 -8.71 12.47 -9.60
CA ALA A 274 -8.65 12.22 -8.16
C ALA A 274 -9.66 11.15 -7.72
N LEU A 275 -10.89 11.17 -8.24
CA LEU A 275 -11.93 10.17 -7.95
C LEU A 275 -11.56 8.76 -8.44
N ARG A 276 -10.82 8.67 -9.54
CA ARG A 276 -10.33 7.40 -10.05
C ARG A 276 -9.18 6.90 -9.19
N THR A 277 -8.20 7.75 -8.93
CA THR A 277 -7.04 7.46 -8.09
C THR A 277 -7.45 7.05 -6.68
N ASP A 278 -8.45 7.73 -6.10
CA ASP A 278 -9.00 7.40 -4.78
C ASP A 278 -9.68 6.03 -4.75
N ARG A 279 -10.42 5.67 -5.81
CA ARG A 279 -11.03 4.34 -5.94
C ARG A 279 -9.99 3.24 -6.08
N GLU A 280 -8.96 3.47 -6.90
CA GLU A 280 -7.84 2.54 -7.09
C GLU A 280 -7.10 2.33 -5.76
N ALA A 281 -6.73 3.41 -5.07
CA ALA A 281 -6.06 3.34 -3.78
C ALA A 281 -6.92 2.65 -2.71
N SER A 282 -8.22 2.97 -2.64
CA SER A 282 -9.13 2.34 -1.66
C SER A 282 -9.34 0.85 -1.95
N ALA A 283 -9.33 0.44 -3.22
CA ALA A 283 -9.41 -0.97 -3.59
C ALA A 283 -8.12 -1.74 -3.21
N GLU A 284 -6.95 -1.13 -3.41
CA GLU A 284 -5.67 -1.68 -2.96
C GLU A 284 -5.61 -1.80 -1.44
N GLU A 285 -6.07 -0.79 -0.70
CA GLU A 285 -6.15 -0.81 0.76
C GLU A 285 -7.11 -1.90 1.25
N ALA A 286 -8.30 -2.02 0.66
CA ALA A 286 -9.25 -3.07 1.01
C ALA A 286 -8.66 -4.48 0.79
N ALA A 287 -8.02 -4.72 -0.35
CA ALA A 287 -7.35 -5.99 -0.64
C ALA A 287 -6.21 -6.29 0.34
N CYS A 288 -5.46 -5.25 0.74
CA CYS A 288 -4.40 -5.36 1.73
C CYS A 288 -4.93 -5.72 3.13
N VAL A 289 -6.03 -5.09 3.55
CA VAL A 289 -6.72 -5.37 4.81
C VAL A 289 -7.31 -6.79 4.82
N ASP A 290 -7.90 -7.23 3.72
CA ASP A 290 -8.43 -8.60 3.57
C ASP A 290 -7.32 -9.64 3.67
N HIS A 291 -6.21 -9.42 2.96
CA HIS A 291 -5.05 -10.30 3.03
C HIS A 291 -4.45 -10.37 4.45
N PHE A 292 -4.42 -9.24 5.16
CA PHE A 292 -3.96 -9.20 6.54
C PHE A 292 -4.89 -9.96 7.49
N LEU A 293 -6.21 -9.87 7.30
CA LEU A 293 -7.19 -10.65 8.07
C LEU A 293 -6.95 -12.15 7.89
N GLU A 294 -6.87 -12.62 6.64
CA GLU A 294 -6.61 -14.04 6.32
C GLU A 294 -5.30 -14.54 6.94
N SER A 295 -4.23 -13.75 6.80
CA SER A 295 -2.91 -14.08 7.33
C SER A 295 -2.90 -14.12 8.87
N SER A 296 -3.59 -13.18 9.50
CA SER A 296 -3.72 -13.11 10.96
C SER A 296 -4.50 -14.30 11.49
N LEU A 297 -5.64 -14.66 10.89
CA LEU A 297 -6.43 -15.82 11.31
C LEU A 297 -5.64 -17.12 11.15
N ALA A 298 -4.96 -17.31 10.01
CA ALA A 298 -4.09 -18.47 9.80
C ALA A 298 -2.94 -18.55 10.82
N TRP A 299 -2.40 -17.41 11.24
CA TRP A 299 -1.39 -17.35 12.29
C TRP A 299 -1.96 -17.74 13.66
N VAL A 300 -3.14 -17.24 14.01
CA VAL A 300 -3.84 -17.56 15.27
C VAL A 300 -4.13 -19.06 15.35
N GLU A 301 -4.75 -19.62 14.31
CA GLU A 301 -5.10 -21.05 14.23
C GLU A 301 -3.87 -21.95 14.41
N ARG A 302 -2.78 -21.66 13.69
CA ARG A 302 -1.55 -22.46 13.79
C ARG A 302 -0.90 -22.36 15.16
N THR A 303 -0.87 -21.17 15.74
CA THR A 303 -0.25 -20.92 17.03
C THR A 303 -1.02 -21.62 18.16
N ALA A 304 -2.33 -21.76 18.02
CA ALA A 304 -3.20 -22.45 18.99
C ALA A 304 -3.03 -23.99 19.00
N MET A 305 -2.49 -24.61 17.95
CA MET A 305 -2.39 -26.08 17.86
C MET A 305 -1.42 -26.71 18.89
N LEU A 306 -0.51 -25.94 19.48
CA LEU A 306 0.51 -26.41 20.43
C LEU A 306 1.29 -27.63 19.89
N GLU A 307 1.62 -27.68 18.59
CA GLU A 307 2.26 -28.84 17.96
C GLU A 307 3.64 -29.19 18.56
N ASP A 308 4.30 -28.20 19.17
CA ASP A 308 5.60 -28.27 19.83
C ASP A 308 5.54 -28.68 21.30
N VAL A 309 4.35 -28.75 21.91
CA VAL A 309 4.17 -29.11 23.32
C VAL A 309 3.91 -30.60 23.46
N ARG A 310 4.74 -31.28 24.25
CA ARG A 310 4.56 -32.70 24.63
C ARG A 310 4.20 -32.79 26.11
N GLN A 311 3.28 -33.70 26.42
CA GLN A 311 2.96 -34.02 27.81
C GLN A 311 4.14 -34.79 28.43
N PRO A 312 4.55 -34.48 29.67
CA PRO A 312 5.63 -35.20 30.34
C PRO A 312 5.24 -36.67 30.52
N THR A 313 6.21 -37.56 30.34
CA THR A 313 6.05 -38.99 30.65
C THR A 313 5.94 -39.19 32.16
N GLU A 314 5.35 -40.31 32.62
CA GLU A 314 5.22 -40.61 34.05
C GLU A 314 6.57 -40.59 34.80
N ALA A 315 7.66 -40.99 34.11
CA ALA A 315 9.01 -40.95 34.65
C ALA A 315 9.52 -39.52 34.86
N GLU A 316 9.17 -38.61 33.95
CA GLU A 316 9.52 -37.18 34.02
C GLU A 316 8.68 -36.45 35.06
N ALA A 317 7.37 -36.72 35.12
CA ALA A 317 6.49 -36.18 36.15
C ALA A 317 6.98 -36.53 37.57
N ARG A 318 7.30 -37.82 37.81
CA ARG A 318 7.89 -38.27 39.09
C ARG A 318 9.27 -37.69 39.37
N ARG A 319 10.03 -37.29 38.36
CA ARG A 319 11.32 -36.60 38.53
C ARG A 319 11.10 -35.15 38.94
N LEU A 320 10.14 -34.46 38.32
CA LEU A 320 9.75 -33.09 38.64
C LEU A 320 9.17 -32.98 40.05
N GLU A 321 8.28 -33.88 40.46
CA GLU A 321 7.77 -33.96 41.84
C GLU A 321 8.89 -34.14 42.86
N ARG A 322 9.87 -35.00 42.56
CA ARG A 322 11.05 -35.19 43.42
C ARG A 322 11.92 -33.94 43.53
N LEU A 323 12.08 -33.19 42.44
CA LEU A 323 12.81 -31.92 42.43
C LEU A 323 12.06 -30.82 43.17
N ALA A 324 10.73 -30.75 43.02
CA ALA A 324 9.89 -29.78 43.73
C ALA A 324 9.79 -30.08 45.24
N ALA A 325 9.88 -31.36 45.62
CA ALA A 325 9.91 -31.81 47.01
C ALA A 325 11.30 -31.71 47.67
N MET A 326 12.34 -31.32 46.93
CA MET A 326 13.65 -31.06 47.53
C MET A 326 13.58 -29.74 48.33
N PRO A 327 14.04 -29.72 49.60
CA PRO A 327 14.11 -28.49 50.36
C PRO A 327 15.04 -27.50 49.65
N PRO A 328 14.73 -26.19 49.64
CA PRO A 328 15.60 -25.19 49.04
C PRO A 328 16.97 -25.28 49.71
N GLN A 329 18.03 -25.55 48.93
CA GLN A 329 19.39 -25.53 49.44
C GLN A 329 19.67 -24.14 50.00
N ALA A 330 20.20 -24.10 51.22
CA ALA A 330 20.66 -22.85 51.82
C ALA A 330 21.77 -22.26 50.92
N ILE A 331 21.72 -20.94 50.70
CA ILE A 331 22.55 -20.19 49.75
C ILE A 331 24.07 -20.33 50.02
N ASP A 332 24.46 -20.87 51.19
CA ASP A 332 25.84 -20.99 51.64
C ASP A 332 26.46 -22.41 51.49
N GLU A 333 25.76 -23.39 50.90
CA GLU A 333 26.37 -24.70 50.64
C GLU A 333 27.05 -24.75 49.26
N PRO A 334 28.33 -25.19 49.17
CA PRO A 334 29.00 -25.32 47.89
C PRO A 334 28.25 -26.34 47.02
N ILE A 335 28.01 -26.00 45.75
CA ILE A 335 27.39 -26.86 44.73
C ILE A 335 28.28 -28.09 44.53
N GLY A 336 28.10 -29.09 45.39
CA GLY A 336 28.83 -30.34 45.41
C GLY A 336 27.88 -31.49 45.12
N LEU A 337 28.15 -32.20 44.02
CA LEU A 337 27.55 -33.48 43.67
C LEU A 337 27.44 -34.39 44.91
N SER A 338 26.25 -34.51 45.50
CA SER A 338 25.98 -35.56 46.47
C SER A 338 25.91 -36.89 45.74
N VAL A 339 27.02 -37.62 45.73
CA VAL A 339 27.06 -39.03 45.37
C VAL A 339 26.10 -39.75 46.29
N LEU A 340 25.01 -40.30 45.73
CA LEU A 340 24.10 -41.18 46.44
C LEU A 340 24.90 -42.31 47.09
N ALA A 341 25.05 -42.25 48.42
CA ALA A 341 25.51 -43.39 49.20
C ALA A 341 24.49 -44.52 49.02
N ARG A 342 24.86 -45.49 48.18
CA ARG A 342 24.18 -46.78 48.06
C ARG A 342 24.15 -47.42 49.45
N PRO A 343 23.00 -47.81 50.02
CA PRO A 343 23.03 -48.66 51.21
C PRO A 343 23.64 -50.01 50.81
N ALA A 344 24.65 -50.41 51.57
CA ALA A 344 25.30 -51.71 51.46
C ALA A 344 24.28 -52.83 51.65
N TYR A 345 24.24 -53.75 50.69
CA TYR A 345 23.60 -55.06 50.85
C TYR A 345 24.24 -55.78 52.06
N PRO A 346 23.47 -56.32 53.02
CA PRO A 346 24.02 -57.21 54.03
C PRO A 346 24.34 -58.55 53.36
N GLY A 347 25.57 -59.03 53.58
CA GLY A 347 26.11 -60.24 52.97
C GLY A 347 25.34 -61.52 53.34
N THR A 348 25.14 -62.37 52.34
CA THR A 348 25.14 -63.82 52.52
C THR A 348 26.58 -64.29 52.70
N ALA A 349 26.92 -64.72 53.91
CA ALA A 349 28.16 -65.44 54.17
C ALA A 349 28.08 -66.84 53.55
N GLU A 350 29.03 -67.11 52.66
CA GLU A 350 29.79 -68.35 52.46
C GLU A 350 29.12 -69.69 52.78
N ASN A 351 28.77 -70.45 51.73
CA ASN A 351 28.89 -71.91 51.73
C ASN A 351 30.23 -72.27 51.10
N SER A 352 31.13 -72.80 51.90
CA SER A 352 32.37 -73.48 51.48
C SER A 352 32.03 -74.89 51.01
N PRO A 353 32.48 -75.37 49.84
CA PRO A 353 32.52 -76.80 49.56
C PRO A 353 33.84 -77.36 50.08
N ALA A 354 33.74 -78.25 51.08
CA ALA A 354 34.79 -79.19 51.41
C ALA A 354 34.79 -80.33 50.38
N ASP A 355 36.00 -80.76 50.04
CA ASP A 355 36.30 -81.92 49.21
C ASP A 355 35.55 -83.19 49.65
N VAL A 356 35.07 -83.91 48.64
CA VAL A 356 34.70 -85.32 48.68
C VAL A 356 35.97 -86.14 48.53
N SER A 357 36.16 -87.11 49.42
CA SER A 357 36.44 -88.48 49.00
C SER A 357 35.13 -89.23 48.93
#